data_AF-A0ABD5C7P3-F1
#
_entry.id   AF-A0ABD5C7P3-F1
#
_cell.length_a   1.000
_cell.length_b   1.000
_cell.length_c   1.000
_cell.angle_alpha   90.00
_cell.angle_beta   90.00
_cell.angle_gamma   90.00
#
_symmetry.space_group_name_H-M   'P 1'
#
loop_
_entity.id
_entity.type
_entity.pdbx_description
1 polymer ?
#
loop_
_entity_poly.entity_id
_entity_poly.type
_entity_poly.pdbx_seq_one_letter_code
_entity_poly.pdbx_strand_id
1 'polypeptide(L)' 'MDPKRMIEACDENTIGVVPTFGVTYTGNYEFPQPLHDALDKFQADTGIDIDMHIDAASGGFLAPFVAPDIV' A
#
# COMPACT_ATOMS: atom_id res chain seq x y z
N MET A 1 -2.07 0.83 -8.03
CA MET A 1 -2.88 1.75 -7.19
C MET A 1 -2.09 3.04 -7.03
N ASP A 2 -2.71 4.21 -7.22
CA ASP A 2 -2.05 5.50 -6.96
C ASP A 2 -2.51 6.11 -5.63
N PRO A 3 -1.64 6.86 -4.92
CA PRO A 3 -1.97 7.39 -3.60
C PRO A 3 -3.14 8.36 -3.59
N LYS A 4 -3.30 9.18 -4.65
CA LYS A 4 -4.34 10.20 -4.69
C LYS A 4 -5.73 9.58 -4.75
N ARG A 5 -5.97 8.67 -5.70
CA ARG A 5 -7.26 7.98 -5.81
C ARG A 5 -7.53 7.04 -4.63
N MET A 6 -6.49 6.48 -4.01
CA MET A 6 -6.63 5.71 -2.77
C MET A 6 -7.25 6.57 -1.67
N ILE A 7 -6.67 7.74 -1.38
CA ILE A 7 -7.19 8.66 -0.35
C ILE A 7 -8.59 9.18 -0.68
N GLU A 8 -8.89 9.47 -1.95
CA GLU A 8 -10.24 9.88 -2.38
C GLU A 8 -11.33 8.83 -2.08
N ALA A 9 -10.94 7.56 -1.88
CA ALA A 9 -11.83 6.46 -1.55
C ALA A 9 -11.83 6.07 -0.05
N CYS A 10 -10.97 6.67 0.77
CA CYS A 10 -10.88 6.37 2.20
C CYS A 10 -11.85 7.23 3.02
N ASP A 11 -12.47 6.61 4.03
CA ASP A 11 -13.36 7.24 5.01
C ASP A 11 -13.28 6.55 6.39
N GLU A 12 -14.09 7.01 7.35
CA GLU A 12 -14.12 6.48 8.72
C GLU A 12 -14.59 5.01 8.84
N ASN A 13 -15.15 4.44 7.78
CA ASN A 13 -15.56 3.03 7.73
C ASN A 13 -14.52 2.15 7.03
N THR A 14 -13.43 2.73 6.52
CA THR A 14 -12.37 2.00 5.85
C THR A 14 -11.56 1.18 6.85
N ILE A 15 -11.68 -0.15 6.78
CA ILE A 15 -11.01 -1.06 7.72
C ILE A 15 -9.53 -1.29 7.41
N GLY A 16 -9.05 -0.88 6.23
CA GLY A 16 -7.66 -1.06 5.82
C GLY A 16 -7.46 -0.85 4.32
N VAL A 17 -6.20 -0.63 3.94
CA VAL A 17 -5.73 -0.56 2.55
C VAL A 17 -4.94 -1.82 2.19
N VAL A 18 -5.13 -2.35 0.98
CA VAL A 18 -4.49 -3.59 0.54
C VAL A 18 -3.69 -3.39 -0.76
N PRO A 19 -2.41 -2.98 -0.69
CA PRO A 19 -1.53 -2.97 -1.86
C PRO A 19 -1.16 -4.39 -2.27
N THR A 20 -1.17 -4.68 -3.57
CA THR A 20 -0.70 -5.95 -4.12
C THR A 20 0.77 -5.84 -4.52
N PHE A 21 1.66 -6.41 -3.71
CA PHE A 21 3.09 -6.45 -3.97
C PHE A 21 3.44 -7.63 -4.91
N GLY A 22 2.99 -7.48 -6.15
CA GLY A 22 3.11 -8.47 -7.24
C GLY A 22 1.76 -8.75 -7.88
N VAL A 23 1.26 -7.79 -8.67
CA VAL A 23 -0.09 -7.83 -9.27
C VAL A 23 -0.20 -8.99 -10.26
N THR A 24 -1.18 -9.88 -10.07
CA THR A 24 -1.35 -11.11 -10.87
C THR A 24 -1.44 -10.88 -12.37
N TYR A 25 -2.10 -9.82 -12.82
CA TYR A 25 -2.31 -9.53 -14.25
C TYR A 25 -1.07 -8.95 -14.97
N THR A 26 -0.16 -8.30 -14.25
CA THR A 26 0.94 -7.53 -14.86
C THR A 26 2.33 -7.87 -14.33
N GLY A 27 2.41 -8.55 -13.19
CA GLY A 27 3.65 -8.85 -12.47
C GLY A 27 4.28 -7.65 -11.75
N ASN A 28 3.72 -6.45 -11.88
CA ASN A 28 4.30 -5.24 -11.30
C ASN A 28 4.04 -5.12 -9.80
N TYR A 29 4.92 -4.41 -9.11
CA TYR A 29 4.73 -4.04 -7.70
C TYR A 29 3.85 -2.80 -7.57
N GLU A 30 2.90 -2.85 -6.64
CA GLU A 30 2.36 -1.66 -6.00
C GLU A 30 3.23 -1.35 -4.79
N PHE A 31 4.09 -0.32 -4.90
CA PHE A 31 5.01 0.04 -3.84
C PHE A 31 4.25 0.60 -2.63
N PRO A 32 4.40 0.03 -1.41
CA PRO A 32 3.68 0.48 -0.23
C PRO A 32 4.09 1.87 0.25
N GLN A 33 5.37 2.25 0.13
CA GLN A 33 5.89 3.50 0.72
C GLN A 33 5.09 4.76 0.32
N PRO A 34 4.84 5.05 -0.98
CA PRO A 34 4.07 6.24 -1.34
C PRO A 34 2.60 6.20 -0.89
N LEU A 35 2.05 5.01 -0.64
CA LEU A 35 0.70 4.83 -0.11
C LEU A 35 0.69 5.08 1.41
N HIS A 36 1.68 4.55 2.12
CA HIS A 36 1.90 4.80 3.54
C HIS A 36 2.08 6.29 3.82
N ASP A 37 2.94 6.99 3.08
CA ASP A 37 3.15 8.44 3.24
C ASP A 37 1.84 9.24 3.07
N ALA A 38 0.94 8.77 2.19
CA ALA A 38 -0.36 9.38 1.99
C ALA A 38 -1.33 9.09 3.15
N LEU A 39 -1.30 7.88 3.73
CA LEU A 39 -2.08 7.51 4.91
C LEU A 39 -1.61 8.29 6.15
N ASP A 40 -0.30 8.46 6.36
CA ASP A 40 0.24 9.29 7.44
C ASP A 40 -0.27 10.73 7.34
N LYS A 41 -0.25 11.29 6.13
CA LYS A 41 -0.79 12.62 5.88
C LYS A 41 -2.31 12.67 6.12
N PHE A 42 -3.03 11.64 5.68
CA PHE A 42 -4.48 11.56 5.85
C PHE A 42 -4.89 11.50 7.33
N GLN A 43 -4.17 10.72 8.14
CA GLN A 43 -4.36 10.68 9.58
C GLN A 43 -4.03 12.05 10.22
N ALA A 44 -2.95 12.71 9.82
CA ALA A 44 -2.59 14.04 10.31
C ALA A 44 -3.66 15.11 9.98
N ASP A 45 -4.30 15.01 8.81
CA ASP A 45 -5.32 15.96 8.36
C ASP A 45 -6.72 15.68 8.96
N THR A 46 -7.08 14.41 9.17
CA THR A 46 -8.46 13.99 9.45
C THR A 46 -8.67 13.31 10.80
N GLY A 47 -7.59 12.78 11.40
CA GLY A 47 -7.65 11.92 12.58
C GLY A 47 -8.07 10.47 12.31
N ILE A 48 -8.34 10.10 11.06
CA ILE A 48 -8.71 8.72 10.68
C ILE A 48 -7.43 7.89 10.52
N ASP A 49 -7.33 6.82 11.29
CA ASP A 49 -6.18 5.90 11.30
C ASP A 49 -6.54 4.59 10.56
N ILE A 50 -5.77 4.22 9.54
CA ILE A 50 -6.08 3.11 8.62
C ILE A 50 -4.85 2.24 8.43
N ASP A 51 -4.96 0.96 8.82
CA ASP A 51 -3.90 -0.03 8.66
C ASP A 51 -3.72 -0.50 7.20
N MET A 52 -2.56 -1.10 6.92
CA MET A 52 -2.26 -1.73 5.64
C MET A 52 -2.07 -3.25 5.77
N HIS A 53 -2.66 -4.02 4.86
CA HIS A 53 -2.30 -5.42 4.62
C HIS A 53 -1.59 -5.54 3.27
N ILE A 54 -0.33 -5.93 3.26
CA ILE A 54 0.41 -6.10 2.00
C ILE A 54 0.17 -7.51 1.47
N ASP A 55 -0.59 -7.63 0.37
CA ASP A 55 -0.69 -8.91 -0.36
C ASP A 55 0.60 -9.13 -1.15
N ALA A 56 1.54 -9.81 -0.51
CA ALA A 56 2.84 -10.16 -1.05
C ALA A 56 2.90 -11.61 -1.54
N ALA A 57 1.79 -12.19 -2.01
CA ALA A 57 1.73 -13.59 -2.44
C ALA A 57 2.86 -14.00 -3.39
N SER A 58 3.28 -13.11 -4.29
CA SER A 58 4.44 -13.31 -5.17
C SER A 58 5.68 -12.54 -4.68
N GLY A 59 5.58 -11.22 -4.47
CA GLY A 59 6.74 -10.37 -4.19
C GLY A 59 7.44 -10.66 -2.85
N GLY A 60 6.72 -11.26 -1.89
CA GLY A 60 7.22 -11.52 -0.53
C GLY A 60 8.39 -12.50 -0.46
N PHE A 61 8.55 -13.36 -1.47
CA PHE A 61 9.71 -14.26 -1.59
C PHE A 61 10.60 -13.95 -2.81
N LEU A 62 10.50 -12.73 -3.35
CA LEU A 62 11.39 -12.22 -4.40
C LEU A 62 12.16 -11.00 -3.90
N ALA A 63 11.47 -9.92 -3.57
CA ALA A 63 12.09 -8.65 -3.23
C ALA A 63 13.13 -8.75 -2.09
N PRO A 64 12.89 -9.49 -0.99
CA PRO A 64 13.90 -9.60 0.08
C PRO A 64 15.25 -10.16 -0.35
N PHE A 65 15.31 -10.91 -1.45
CA PHE A 65 16.53 -11.57 -1.92
C PHE A 65 17.23 -10.80 -3.05
N VAL A 66 16.46 -10.20 -3.96
CA VAL A 66 17.00 -9.61 -5.20
C VAL A 66 16.79 -8.10 -5.33
N ALA A 67 15.98 -7.50 -4.46
CA ALA A 67 15.71 -6.06 -4.42
C ALA A 67 15.40 -5.61 -2.98
N PRO A 68 16.37 -5.70 -2.05
CA PRO A 68 16.11 -5.42 -0.63
C PRO A 68 15.78 -3.95 -0.34
N ASP A 69 16.13 -3.02 -1.23
CA ASP A 69 15.92 -1.57 -1.04
C ASP A 69 14.45 -1.13 -1.21
N ILE A 70 13.56 -2.03 -1.64
CA ILE A 70 12.13 -1.76 -1.87
C ILE A 70 11.21 -2.52 -0.90
N VAL A 71 11.79 -3.15 0.12
CA VAL A 71 11.09 -3.89 1.19
C VAL A 71 11.02 -3.04 2.44
#